data_AF-A0A969ULI3-F1
#
_entry.id   AF-A0A969ULI3-F1
#
_cell.length_a   1.000
_cell.length_b   1.000
_cell.length_c   1.000
_cell.angle_alpha   90.00
_cell.angle_beta   90.00
_cell.angle_gamma   90.00
#
_symmetry.space_group_name_H-M   'P 1'
#
loop_
_entity.id
_entity.type
_entity.pdbx_description
1 polymer ?
#
loop_
_entity_poly.entity_id
_entity_poly.type
_entity_poly.pdbx_seq_one_letter_code
_entity_poly.pdbx_strand_id
1 'polypeptide(L)'
;QSAAPHSLLEPLQELGLEITHLDAMTGLPEYRNGGLCLDLGLLQLKNEALSQQRHSPSSDLIVEWRALTVSLLDHIAHTLRQQLDLSEIDLPLVKILQGGTWAAGRKIAAKLRPGGIPPIQIASDGTVF
;
A
#
# COMPACT_ATOMS: atom_id res chain seq x y z
N GLN A 1 -12.13 3.22 15.65
CA GLN A 1 -11.02 3.88 14.91
C GLN A 1 -9.76 3.09 15.23
N SER A 2 -9.30 2.28 14.28
CA SER A 2 -8.03 1.57 14.40
C SER A 2 -6.93 2.56 14.06
N ALA A 3 -6.27 3.14 15.07
CA ALA A 3 -5.03 3.86 14.85
C ALA A 3 -3.99 2.83 14.43
N ALA A 4 -3.68 2.77 13.13
CA ALA A 4 -2.52 2.05 12.67
C ALA A 4 -1.30 2.62 13.42
N PRO A 5 -0.34 1.79 13.89
CA PRO A 5 0.80 2.25 14.69
C PRO A 5 1.60 3.40 14.05
N HIS A 6 1.50 3.58 12.73
CA HIS A 6 2.09 4.69 11.97
C HIS A 6 1.47 6.07 12.25
N SER A 7 0.22 6.15 12.72
CA SER A 7 -0.48 7.42 13.01
C SER A 7 0.11 8.19 14.19
N LEU A 8 0.96 7.56 14.99
CA LEU A 8 1.61 8.18 16.14
C LEU A 8 2.99 8.75 15.79
N LEU A 9 3.50 8.53 14.58
CA LEU A 9 4.85 8.95 14.19
C LEU A 9 5.02 10.48 14.27
N GLU A 10 4.17 11.22 13.57
CA GLU A 10 4.20 12.69 13.58
C GLU A 10 4.00 13.27 15.00
N PRO A 11 2.97 12.86 15.78
CA PRO A 11 2.82 13.32 17.16
C PRO A 11 4.01 13.03 18.08
N LEU A 12 4.67 11.88 17.93
CA LEU A 12 5.80 11.50 18.76
C LEU A 12 7.07 12.28 18.38
N GLN A 13 7.28 12.56 17.10
CA GLN A 13 8.37 13.42 16.64
C GLN A 13 8.18 14.88 17.10
N GLU A 14 6.94 15.38 17.08
CA GLU A 14 6.61 16.71 17.63
C GLU A 14 6.88 16.83 19.13
N LEU A 15 6.78 15.72 19.87
CA LEU A 15 7.14 15.63 21.29
C LEU A 15 8.66 15.53 21.53
N GLY A 16 9.49 15.60 20.47
CA GLY A 16 10.94 15.54 20.56
C GLY A 16 11.49 14.12 20.75
N LEU A 17 10.68 13.08 20.56
CA LEU A 17 11.14 11.71 20.59
C LEU A 17 11.77 11.35 19.24
N GLU A 18 13.03 10.91 19.28
CA GLU A 18 13.70 10.37 18.11
C GLU A 18 13.16 8.96 17.82
N ILE A 19 12.60 8.77 16.63
CA ILE A 19 12.12 7.46 16.18
C ILE A 19 13.11 6.92 15.15
N THR A 20 13.79 5.84 15.52
CA THR A 20 14.83 5.21 14.71
C THR A 20 14.28 3.97 13.98
N HIS A 21 15.01 3.50 12.97
CA HIS A 21 14.69 2.28 12.19
C HIS A 21 13.32 2.28 11.50
N LEU A 22 12.84 3.45 11.05
CA LEU A 22 11.58 3.57 10.30
C LEU A 22 11.58 2.76 8.99
N ASP A 23 12.76 2.50 8.45
CA ASP A 23 12.98 1.72 7.23
C ASP A 23 12.84 0.21 7.46
N ALA A 24 12.91 -0.25 8.72
CA ALA A 24 12.67 -1.64 9.08
C ALA A 24 11.17 -1.99 9.17
N MET A 25 10.29 -0.99 9.05
CA MET A 25 8.84 -1.22 8.98
C MET A 25 8.48 -1.71 7.57
N THR A 26 8.19 -3.01 7.44
CA THR A 26 7.69 -3.58 6.19
C THR A 26 6.37 -2.93 5.79
N GLY A 27 6.22 -2.61 4.51
CA GLY A 27 4.95 -2.10 3.99
C GLY A 27 3.81 -3.08 4.24
N LEU A 28 2.71 -2.58 4.80
CA LEU A 28 1.50 -3.38 4.95
C LEU A 28 0.97 -3.71 3.54
N PRO A 29 0.77 -5.01 3.21
CA PRO A 29 0.18 -5.43 1.95
C PRO A 29 -1.34 -5.25 1.98
N GLU A 30 -1.75 -4.04 2.30
CA GLU A 30 -3.15 -3.62 2.29
C GLU A 30 -3.60 -3.41 0.83
N TYR A 31 -4.88 -3.70 0.60
CA TYR A 31 -5.48 -3.82 -0.74
C TYR A 31 -5.44 -2.53 -1.57
N ARG A 32 -5.22 -1.35 -0.98
CA ARG A 32 -5.04 -0.06 -1.69
C ARG A 32 -3.62 0.09 -2.21
N ASN A 33 -2.62 -0.34 -1.45
CA ASN A 33 -1.23 -0.39 -1.92
C ASN A 33 -1.12 -1.36 -3.10
N GLY A 34 -1.68 -2.56 -2.96
CA GLY A 34 -1.71 -3.53 -4.04
C GLY A 34 -2.59 -3.07 -5.21
N GLY A 35 -3.68 -2.36 -4.91
CA GLY A 35 -4.63 -1.88 -5.91
C GLY A 35 -4.01 -0.85 -6.84
N LEU A 36 -3.15 0.02 -6.30
CA LEU A 36 -2.38 0.99 -7.08
C LEU A 36 -1.55 0.30 -8.17
N CYS A 37 -0.89 -0.82 -7.85
CA CYS A 37 -0.03 -1.53 -8.79
C CYS A 37 -0.84 -2.10 -9.97
N LEU A 38 -2.06 -2.57 -9.74
CA LEU A 38 -2.97 -3.02 -10.79
C LEU A 38 -3.55 -1.85 -11.59
N ASP A 39 -4.01 -0.81 -10.90
CA ASP A 39 -4.66 0.36 -11.51
C ASP A 39 -3.72 1.17 -12.41
N LEU A 40 -2.42 1.17 -12.11
CA LEU A 40 -1.39 1.80 -12.93
C LEU A 40 -0.73 0.83 -13.93
N GLY A 41 -1.15 -0.45 -13.96
CA GLY A 41 -0.65 -1.44 -14.91
C GLY A 41 0.75 -1.99 -14.61
N LEU A 42 1.31 -1.73 -13.42
CA LEU A 42 2.55 -2.34 -12.94
C LEU A 42 2.38 -3.86 -12.71
N LEU A 43 1.18 -4.26 -12.30
CA LEU A 43 0.72 -5.64 -12.27
C LEU A 43 -0.49 -5.80 -13.20
N GLN A 44 -0.67 -7.00 -13.73
CA GLN A 44 -1.83 -7.36 -14.52
C GLN A 44 -2.34 -8.74 -14.10
N LEU A 45 -3.66 -8.90 -14.06
CA LEU A 45 -4.27 -10.21 -13.86
C LEU A 45 -4.09 -11.05 -15.12
N LYS A 46 -3.57 -12.27 -14.95
CA LYS A 46 -3.51 -13.26 -16.05
C LYS A 46 -4.90 -13.59 -16.61
N ASN A 47 -5.93 -13.50 -15.77
CA ASN A 47 -7.33 -13.67 -16.14
C ASN A 47 -8.15 -12.51 -15.54
N GLU A 48 -8.62 -11.62 -16.40
CA GLU A 48 -9.39 -10.43 -15.99
C GLU A 48 -10.72 -10.79 -15.30
N ALA A 49 -11.31 -11.95 -15.59
CA ALA A 49 -12.56 -12.38 -14.95
C ALA A 49 -12.42 -12.51 -13.42
N LEU A 50 -11.20 -12.67 -12.91
CA LEU A 50 -10.92 -12.73 -11.47
C LEU A 50 -11.22 -11.41 -10.75
N SER A 51 -11.22 -10.26 -11.44
CA SER A 51 -11.55 -8.96 -10.83
C SER A 51 -13.04 -8.81 -10.49
N GLN A 52 -13.90 -9.64 -11.08
CA GLN A 52 -15.35 -9.58 -10.91
C GLN A 52 -15.85 -10.41 -9.72
N GLN A 53 -14.94 -11.11 -9.04
CA GLN A 53 -15.25 -12.04 -7.96
C GLN A 53 -14.69 -11.52 -6.63
N ARG A 54 -15.33 -11.91 -5.53
CA ARG A 54 -14.78 -11.73 -4.19
C ARG A 54 -13.93 -12.92 -3.81
N HIS A 55 -12.75 -12.66 -3.27
CA HIS A 55 -11.78 -13.69 -2.93
C HIS A 55 -11.59 -13.77 -1.41
N SER A 56 -11.44 -15.00 -0.89
CA SER A 56 -11.02 -15.19 0.50
C SER A 56 -9.65 -14.53 0.73
N PRO A 57 -9.38 -13.93 1.90
CA PRO A 57 -8.05 -13.45 2.25
C PRO A 57 -6.95 -14.52 2.15
N SER A 58 -7.32 -15.80 2.25
CA SER A 58 -6.43 -16.96 2.15
C SER A 58 -6.33 -17.57 0.75
N SER A 59 -7.00 -17.02 -0.26
CA SER A 59 -6.89 -17.56 -1.62
C SER A 59 -5.51 -17.29 -2.21
N ASP A 60 -5.05 -18.18 -3.09
CA ASP A 60 -3.75 -18.03 -3.77
C ASP A 60 -3.60 -16.68 -4.46
N LEU A 61 -4.68 -16.17 -5.08
CA LEU A 61 -4.68 -14.86 -5.73
C LEU A 61 -4.36 -13.73 -4.74
N ILE A 62 -5.00 -13.74 -3.56
CA ILE A 62 -4.79 -12.68 -2.56
C ILE A 62 -3.40 -12.82 -1.94
N VAL A 63 -2.94 -14.03 -1.65
CA VAL A 63 -1.62 -14.28 -1.10
C VAL A 63 -0.52 -13.84 -2.08
N GLU A 64 -0.61 -14.24 -3.35
CA GLU A 64 0.32 -13.84 -4.41
C GLU A 64 0.33 -12.32 -4.61
N TRP A 65 -0.85 -11.70 -4.71
CA TRP A 65 -0.96 -10.26 -4.89
C TRP A 65 -0.36 -9.48 -3.72
N ARG A 66 -0.59 -9.93 -2.48
CA ARG A 66 0.01 -9.32 -1.28
C ARG A 66 1.53 -9.47 -1.26
N ALA A 67 2.05 -10.64 -1.59
CA ALA A 67 3.49 -10.88 -1.66
C ALA A 67 4.16 -9.98 -2.71
N LEU A 68 3.56 -9.87 -3.90
CA LEU A 68 4.03 -8.97 -4.95
C LEU A 68 3.94 -7.50 -4.51
N THR A 69 2.88 -7.12 -3.80
CA THR A 69 2.72 -5.76 -3.28
C THR A 69 3.86 -5.40 -2.33
N VAL A 70 4.20 -6.24 -1.35
CA VAL A 70 5.34 -5.98 -0.45
C VAL A 70 6.62 -5.75 -1.24
N SER A 71 6.94 -6.65 -2.18
CA SER A 71 8.17 -6.54 -2.98
C SER A 71 8.19 -5.28 -3.86
N LEU A 72 7.06 -4.91 -4.47
CA LEU A 72 6.98 -3.74 -5.34
C LEU A 72 7.06 -2.42 -4.58
N LEU A 73 6.59 -2.38 -3.33
CA LEU A 73 6.66 -1.16 -2.51
C LEU A 73 8.11 -0.74 -2.26
N ASP A 74 9.02 -1.70 -2.06
CA ASP A 74 10.45 -1.40 -1.91
C ASP A 74 11.04 -0.84 -3.21
N HIS A 75 10.67 -1.40 -4.36
CA HIS A 75 11.10 -0.89 -5.67
C HIS A 75 10.54 0.51 -5.97
N ILE A 76 9.27 0.76 -5.62
CA ILE A 76 8.64 2.08 -5.73
C ILE A 76 9.38 3.08 -4.84
N ALA A 77 9.70 2.70 -3.60
CA ALA A 77 10.42 3.55 -2.67
C ALA A 77 11.81 3.94 -3.19
N HIS A 78 12.56 2.95 -3.67
CA HIS A 78 13.85 3.17 -4.30
C HIS A 78 13.76 4.10 -5.52
N THR A 79 12.79 3.85 -6.41
CA THR A 79 12.60 4.67 -7.61
C THR A 79 12.23 6.11 -7.26
N LEU A 80 11.32 6.33 -6.30
CA LEU A 80 10.92 7.67 -5.88
C LEU A 80 12.10 8.46 -5.30
N ARG A 81 12.92 7.84 -4.46
CA ARG A 81 14.13 8.46 -3.91
C ARG A 81 15.10 8.88 -5.01
N GLN A 82 15.35 8.01 -5.98
CA GLN A 82 16.20 8.33 -7.14
C GLN A 82 15.64 9.47 -7.98
N GLN A 83 14.33 9.49 -8.24
CA GLN A 83 13.70 10.51 -9.07
C GLN A 83 13.61 11.88 -8.38
N LEU A 84 13.53 11.89 -7.05
CA LEU A 84 13.41 13.12 -6.25
C LEU A 84 14.75 13.60 -5.66
N ASP A 85 15.83 12.85 -5.88
CA ASP A 85 17.16 13.08 -5.28
C ASP A 85 17.10 13.19 -3.74
N LEU A 86 16.39 12.24 -3.12
CA LEU A 86 16.19 12.18 -1.66
C LEU A 86 16.80 10.91 -1.08
N SER A 87 17.39 11.02 0.11
CA SER A 87 17.91 9.86 0.84
C SER A 87 16.79 9.07 1.53
N GLU A 88 17.14 7.91 2.08
CA GLU A 88 16.20 7.12 2.91
C GLU A 88 15.81 7.85 4.20
N ILE A 89 16.66 8.76 4.68
CA ILE A 89 16.39 9.60 5.85
C ILE A 89 15.37 10.70 5.49
N ASP A 90 15.51 11.33 4.32
CA ASP A 90 14.61 12.40 3.88
C ASP A 90 13.22 11.84 3.52
N LEU A 91 13.20 10.69 2.84
CA LEU A 91 12.01 10.00 2.37
C LEU A 91 12.00 8.53 2.84
N PRO A 92 11.76 8.28 4.14
CA PRO A 92 11.69 6.93 4.70
C PRO A 92 10.49 6.18 4.15
N LEU A 93 10.57 4.84 4.16
CA LEU A 93 9.59 3.95 3.53
C LEU A 93 8.17 4.25 4.05
N VAL A 94 8.02 4.52 5.34
CA VAL A 94 6.72 4.85 5.96
C VAL A 94 6.00 6.05 5.34
N LYS A 95 6.73 7.12 4.94
CA LYS A 95 6.14 8.29 4.26
C LYS A 95 5.62 7.91 2.88
N ILE A 96 6.35 7.06 2.18
CA ILE A 96 5.98 6.55 0.85
C ILE A 96 4.74 5.65 0.95
N LEU A 97 4.64 4.83 1.99
CA LEU A 97 3.52 3.90 2.17
C LEU A 97 2.21 4.59 2.54
N GLN A 98 2.21 5.40 3.61
CA GLN A 98 0.98 6.00 4.15
C GLN A 98 0.59 7.27 3.40
N GLY A 99 1.56 8.15 3.13
CA GLY A 99 1.34 9.41 2.42
C GLY A 99 1.35 9.27 0.90
N GLY A 100 2.08 8.29 0.37
CA GLY A 100 2.23 8.05 -1.07
C GLY A 100 1.23 7.01 -1.60
N THR A 101 1.60 5.73 -1.54
CA THR A 101 0.91 4.65 -2.25
C THR A 101 -0.52 4.44 -1.77
N TRP A 102 -0.78 4.53 -0.46
CA TRP A 102 -2.13 4.35 0.08
C TRP A 102 -3.08 5.49 -0.32
N ALA A 103 -2.63 6.75 -0.21
CA ALA A 103 -3.41 7.92 -0.61
C ALA A 103 -3.60 8.00 -2.14
N ALA A 104 -2.54 7.76 -2.90
CA ALA A 104 -2.59 7.70 -4.37
C ALA A 104 -3.52 6.58 -4.84
N GLY A 105 -3.42 5.39 -4.24
CA GLY A 105 -4.27 4.24 -4.54
C GLY A 105 -5.75 4.53 -4.34
N ARG A 106 -6.15 5.20 -3.24
CA ARG A 106 -7.55 5.64 -3.06
C ARG A 106 -7.98 6.64 -4.11
N LYS A 107 -7.15 7.64 -4.39
CA LYS A 107 -7.47 8.70 -5.36
C LYS A 107 -7.63 8.12 -6.78
N ILE A 108 -6.78 7.19 -7.17
CA ILE A 108 -6.84 6.53 -8.47
C ILE A 108 -8.05 5.60 -8.53
N ALA A 109 -8.28 4.76 -7.53
CA ALA A 109 -9.46 3.90 -7.48
C ALA A 109 -10.76 4.70 -7.60
N ALA A 110 -10.87 5.85 -6.93
CA ALA A 110 -12.03 6.74 -7.01
C ALA A 110 -12.23 7.39 -8.39
N LYS A 111 -11.14 7.60 -9.15
CA LYS A 111 -11.21 8.07 -10.54
C LYS A 111 -11.63 6.97 -11.50
N LEU A 112 -11.17 5.74 -11.27
CA LEU A 112 -11.41 4.62 -12.17
C LEU A 112 -12.76 3.94 -11.94
N ARG A 113 -13.28 3.96 -10.70
CA ARG A 113 -14.46 3.19 -10.31
C ARG A 113 -15.35 3.99 -9.36
N PRO A 114 -16.68 4.02 -9.57
CA PRO A 114 -17.64 4.60 -8.62
C PRO A 114 -17.46 4.02 -7.22
N GLY A 115 -17.53 4.87 -6.19
CA GLY A 115 -17.29 4.48 -4.80
C GLY A 115 -15.84 4.18 -4.45
N GLY A 116 -14.90 4.30 -5.41
CA GLY A 116 -13.48 4.07 -5.18
C GLY A 116 -13.19 2.66 -4.68
N ILE A 117 -13.88 1.65 -5.21
CA ILE A 117 -13.64 0.25 -4.86
C ILE A 117 -12.29 -0.24 -5.42
N PRO A 118 -11.59 -1.16 -4.72
CA PRO A 118 -10.34 -1.72 -5.22
C PRO A 118 -10.55 -2.61 -6.45
N PRO A 119 -9.50 -2.82 -7.28
CA PRO A 119 -9.58 -3.66 -8.48
C PRO A 119 -9.79 -5.15 -8.18
N ILE A 120 -9.37 -5.63 -7.01
CA ILE A 120 -9.65 -6.98 -6.49
C ILE A 120 -10.44 -6.83 -5.20
N GLN A 121 -11.59 -7.51 -5.11
CA GLN A 121 -12.41 -7.49 -3.91
C GLN A 121 -12.06 -8.66 -2.98
N ILE A 122 -11.77 -8.35 -1.72
CA ILE A 122 -11.55 -9.34 -0.68
C ILE A 122 -12.86 -9.55 0.08
N ALA A 123 -13.25 -10.81 0.31
CA ALA A 123 -14.32 -11.19 1.21
C ALA A 123 -13.81 -11.04 2.66
N SER A 124 -13.87 -9.82 3.19
CA SER A 124 -13.47 -9.49 4.57
C SER A 124 -14.64 -8.86 5.32
N ASP A 125 -14.79 -9.23 6.59
CA ASP A 125 -15.68 -8.59 7.56
C ASP A 125 -15.03 -7.39 8.27
N GLY A 126 -13.82 -7.00 7.83
CA GLY A 126 -13.04 -5.92 8.40
C GLY A 126 -12.04 -6.37 9.47
N THR A 127 -11.96 -7.67 9.78
CA THR A 127 -10.96 -8.22 10.71
C THR A 127 -9.65 -8.61 10.03
N VAL A 128 -9.67 -8.76 8.70
CA VAL A 128 -8.49 -9.13 7.89
C VAL A 128 -8.25 -8.05 6.83
N PHE A 129 -7.12 -7.35 6.94
CA PHE A 129 -6.61 -6.35 5.99
C PHE A 129 -5.86 -7.02 4.86
#